data_AF-A0AAU6Q672-F1
#
_entry.id   AF-A0AAU6Q672-F1
#
_cell.length_a   1.000
_cell.length_b   1.000
_cell.length_c   1.000
_cell.angle_alpha   90.00
_cell.angle_beta   90.00
_cell.angle_gamma   90.00
#
_symmetry.space_group_name_H-M   'P 1'
#
loop_
_entity.id
_entity.type
_entity.pdbx_description
1 polymer ?
#
loop_
_entity_poly.entity_id
_entity_poly.type
_entity_poly.pdbx_seq_one_letter_code
_entity_poly.pdbx_strand_id
1 'polypeptide(L)'
;MTLVAAATLSFSDPAGDAHGDGGYVLPLRPAVSAEALDLRSFEVEVEGRTTRLTVDFGGHQNPWRLPSGFSAGVTDIFIKTDAGGQRDLKGLGLRTAGSDGWQYHIQVDGARPLLEQVQGDQRRTLTPPEVEMNGTRLVIETDQLPTGKHAYWVTSSVYTPLSPDGRMRPDPSPNASGLQALGEGRPVPVDVLAAPGDRRAYTNGTLAAVGQTRDWRLATLMALGALGLGLTGLSVWRSWRQGA
;
A
#
# COMPACT_ATOMS: atom_id res chain seq x y z
N MET A 1 31.19 -5.01 19.13
CA MET A 1 30.41 -4.77 17.89
C MET A 1 29.12 -5.54 18.03
N THR A 2 28.01 -4.83 18.25
CA THR A 2 26.69 -5.48 18.37
C THR A 2 26.13 -5.59 16.96
N LEU A 3 26.05 -6.82 16.43
CA LEU A 3 25.30 -7.10 15.21
C LEU A 3 23.82 -6.83 15.51
N VAL A 4 23.28 -5.75 14.94
CA VAL A 4 21.83 -5.60 14.83
C VAL A 4 21.44 -6.48 13.64
N ALA A 5 20.74 -7.59 13.91
CA ALA A 5 20.15 -8.38 12.83
C ALA A 5 19.09 -7.53 12.14
N ALA A 6 19.17 -7.39 10.81
CA ALA A 6 18.12 -6.78 10.02
C ALA A 6 16.83 -7.59 10.21
N ALA A 7 15.74 -6.92 10.58
CA ALA A 7 14.44 -7.54 10.67
C ALA A 7 13.77 -7.47 9.30
N THR A 8 13.51 -8.64 8.71
CA THR A 8 12.77 -8.75 7.44
C THR A 8 11.34 -9.18 7.71
N LEU A 9 10.38 -8.42 7.17
CA LEU A 9 8.96 -8.78 7.11
C LEU A 9 8.66 -9.19 5.66
N SER A 10 7.95 -10.30 5.47
CA SER A 10 7.57 -10.79 4.15
C SER A 10 6.08 -11.15 4.13
N PHE A 11 5.41 -10.76 3.06
CA PHE A 11 4.01 -11.02 2.79
C PHE A 11 3.89 -11.66 1.42
N SER A 12 3.18 -12.78 1.31
CA SER A 12 2.96 -13.47 0.04
C SER A 12 1.61 -13.08 -0.54
N ASP A 13 1.54 -13.05 -1.87
CA ASP A 13 0.32 -12.90 -2.63
C ASP A 13 0.04 -14.17 -3.44
N PRO A 14 -1.23 -14.49 -3.74
CA PRO A 14 -1.56 -15.56 -4.67
C PRO A 14 -0.95 -15.33 -6.07
N ALA A 15 -0.96 -16.38 -6.88
CA ALA A 15 -0.47 -16.31 -8.25
C ALA A 15 -1.64 -16.31 -9.23
N GLY A 16 -1.53 -15.51 -10.30
CA GLY A 16 -2.48 -15.51 -11.41
C GLY A 16 -3.78 -14.76 -11.11
N ASP A 17 -3.75 -13.78 -10.22
CA ASP A 17 -4.89 -12.93 -9.83
C ASP A 17 -4.76 -11.46 -10.25
N ALA A 18 -3.79 -11.12 -11.11
CA ALA A 18 -3.70 -9.86 -11.85
C ALA A 18 -4.83 -9.60 -12.89
N HIS A 19 -6.08 -9.87 -12.51
CA HIS A 19 -7.29 -9.74 -13.32
C HIS A 19 -8.45 -9.09 -12.57
N GLY A 20 -8.17 -8.40 -11.45
CA GLY A 20 -9.18 -7.72 -10.65
C GLY A 20 -10.23 -8.67 -10.06
N ASP A 21 -11.51 -8.46 -10.39
CA ASP A 21 -12.60 -9.39 -10.05
C ASP A 21 -12.69 -10.62 -10.99
N GLY A 22 -11.71 -10.80 -11.87
CA GLY A 22 -11.69 -11.77 -12.96
C GLY A 22 -12.26 -11.23 -14.27
N GLY A 23 -12.76 -9.98 -14.28
CA GLY A 23 -13.35 -9.34 -15.46
C GLY A 23 -12.41 -8.40 -16.22
N TYR A 24 -11.18 -8.18 -15.75
CA TYR A 24 -10.28 -7.22 -16.37
C TYR A 24 -9.59 -7.81 -17.60
N VAL A 25 -9.61 -7.06 -18.71
CA VAL A 25 -8.90 -7.41 -19.95
C VAL A 25 -7.76 -6.43 -20.15
N LEU A 26 -6.53 -6.93 -20.14
CA LEU A 26 -5.31 -6.14 -20.28
C LEU A 26 -5.15 -5.60 -21.72
N PRO A 27 -4.40 -4.49 -21.89
CA PRO A 27 -4.12 -3.96 -23.22
C PRO A 27 -3.35 -4.95 -24.10
N LEU A 28 -3.69 -4.94 -25.39
CA LEU A 28 -3.01 -5.69 -26.45
C LEU A 28 -2.05 -4.80 -27.25
N ARG A 29 -2.11 -3.47 -27.09
CA ARG A 29 -1.31 -2.48 -27.84
C ARG A 29 -0.86 -1.29 -26.98
N PRO A 30 0.40 -1.28 -26.49
CA PRO A 30 1.31 -2.43 -26.48
C PRO A 30 0.75 -3.56 -25.61
N ALA A 31 1.12 -4.81 -25.91
CA ALA A 31 0.69 -5.95 -25.11
C ALA A 31 1.36 -5.93 -23.73
N VAL A 32 0.58 -6.17 -22.68
CA VAL A 32 1.06 -6.32 -21.30
C VAL A 32 0.64 -7.69 -20.79
N SER A 33 1.57 -8.50 -20.29
CA SER A 33 1.21 -9.80 -19.69
C SER A 33 0.75 -9.64 -18.24
N ALA A 34 -0.21 -10.46 -17.83
CA ALA A 34 -0.67 -10.52 -16.44
C ALA A 34 0.50 -10.77 -15.48
N GLU A 35 1.42 -11.69 -15.80
CA GLU A 35 2.60 -11.97 -14.96
C GLU A 35 3.43 -10.73 -14.61
N ALA A 36 3.49 -9.72 -15.48
CA ALA A 36 4.27 -8.49 -15.23
C ALA A 36 3.58 -7.51 -14.27
N LEU A 37 2.35 -7.83 -13.88
CA LEU A 37 1.50 -7.06 -12.96
C LEU A 37 1.10 -7.88 -11.73
N ASP A 38 1.27 -9.20 -11.80
CA ASP A 38 0.91 -10.20 -10.79
C ASP A 38 1.91 -10.19 -9.64
N LEU A 39 1.48 -9.63 -8.52
CA LEU A 39 2.24 -9.56 -7.28
C LEU A 39 2.47 -10.98 -6.76
N ARG A 40 3.64 -11.23 -6.17
CA ARG A 40 4.01 -12.55 -5.60
C ARG A 40 4.44 -12.44 -4.17
N SER A 41 5.20 -11.40 -3.87
CA SER A 41 5.54 -11.07 -2.51
C SER A 41 5.85 -9.60 -2.33
N PHE A 42 5.75 -9.17 -1.08
CA PHE A 42 6.21 -7.88 -0.63
C PHE A 42 7.07 -8.06 0.61
N GLU A 43 8.28 -7.54 0.57
CA GLU A 43 9.25 -7.64 1.65
C GLU A 43 9.70 -6.25 2.11
N VAL A 44 9.93 -6.14 3.41
CA VAL A 44 10.43 -4.94 4.05
C VAL A 44 11.63 -5.31 4.90
N GLU A 45 12.76 -4.69 4.60
CA GLU A 45 13.99 -4.79 5.37
C GLU A 45 14.40 -3.40 5.85
N VAL A 46 14.80 -3.29 7.12
CA VAL A 46 15.30 -2.04 7.70
C VAL A 46 16.76 -2.21 8.08
N GLU A 47 17.62 -1.44 7.43
CA GLU A 47 19.06 -1.41 7.68
C GLU A 47 19.48 0.00 8.11
N GLY A 48 19.69 0.17 9.42
CA GLY A 48 20.04 1.47 10.00
C GLY A 48 18.92 2.50 9.81
N ARG A 49 19.12 3.44 8.88
CA ARG A 49 18.13 4.47 8.51
C ARG A 49 17.45 4.21 7.17
N THR A 50 17.95 3.25 6.41
CA THR A 50 17.41 2.92 5.09
C THR A 50 16.36 1.83 5.23
N THR A 51 15.22 2.02 4.59
CA THR A 51 14.20 1.01 4.41
C THR A 51 14.28 0.51 2.98
N ARG A 52 14.48 -0.80 2.81
CA ARG A 52 14.39 -1.51 1.53
C ARG A 52 13.02 -2.17 1.44
N LEU A 53 12.28 -1.84 0.40
CA LEU A 53 10.99 -2.42 0.05
C LEU A 53 11.18 -3.21 -1.24
N THR A 54 10.87 -4.50 -1.22
CA THR A 54 11.00 -5.37 -2.40
C THR A 54 9.62 -5.89 -2.78
N VAL A 55 9.20 -5.65 -4.02
CA VAL A 55 7.98 -6.22 -4.60
C VAL A 55 8.38 -7.22 -5.66
N ASP A 56 8.02 -8.48 -5.50
CA ASP A 56 8.25 -9.52 -6.50
C ASP A 56 7.00 -9.72 -7.36
N PHE A 57 7.23 -9.94 -8.65
CA PHE A 57 6.17 -10.16 -9.65
C PHE A 57 6.31 -11.54 -10.30
N GLY A 58 5.24 -12.04 -10.90
CA GLY A 58 5.26 -13.29 -11.68
C GLY A 58 6.18 -13.21 -12.91
N GLY A 59 6.41 -12.00 -13.41
CA GLY A 59 7.23 -11.72 -14.57
C GLY A 59 7.62 -10.24 -14.65
N HIS A 60 8.32 -9.90 -15.73
CA HIS A 60 8.83 -8.56 -15.96
C HIS A 60 8.68 -8.20 -17.44
N GLN A 61 8.27 -6.96 -17.73
CA GLN A 61 8.17 -6.45 -19.10
C GLN A 61 8.48 -4.94 -19.20
N ASN A 62 8.97 -4.55 -20.38
CA ASN A 62 9.22 -3.16 -20.77
C ASN A 62 8.56 -2.78 -22.10
N PRO A 63 7.22 -2.86 -22.21
CA PRO A 63 6.50 -2.63 -23.47
C PRO A 63 6.75 -1.25 -24.08
N TRP A 64 7.00 -0.24 -23.25
CA TRP A 64 7.28 1.15 -23.68
C TRP A 64 8.78 1.45 -23.85
N ARG A 65 9.67 0.47 -23.65
CA ARG A 65 11.13 0.61 -23.79
C ARG A 65 11.69 1.77 -22.97
N LEU A 66 11.21 1.95 -21.74
CA LEU A 66 11.71 3.00 -20.86
C LEU A 66 13.13 2.67 -20.37
N PRO A 67 13.98 3.68 -20.11
CA PRO A 67 15.38 3.48 -19.71
C PRO A 67 15.58 2.72 -18.39
N SER A 68 14.59 2.75 -17.49
CA SER A 68 14.58 1.99 -16.23
C SER A 68 14.54 0.47 -16.42
N GLY A 69 14.30 0.00 -17.64
CA GLY A 69 14.22 -1.42 -17.94
C GLY A 69 12.86 -2.03 -17.69
N PHE A 70 11.88 -1.35 -17.08
CA PHE A 70 10.50 -1.84 -16.90
C PHE A 70 9.47 -0.77 -17.29
N SER A 71 8.29 -1.19 -17.75
CA SER A 71 7.18 -0.26 -18.05
C SER A 71 5.81 -0.91 -18.17
N ALA A 72 5.64 -2.13 -17.64
CA ALA A 72 4.36 -2.82 -17.66
C ALA A 72 3.33 -2.17 -16.71
N GLY A 73 3.79 -1.80 -15.51
CA GLY A 73 2.91 -1.38 -14.43
C GLY A 73 3.40 -0.20 -13.61
N VAL A 74 2.50 0.27 -12.76
CA VAL A 74 2.72 1.23 -11.69
C VAL A 74 2.49 0.51 -10.38
N THR A 75 3.49 0.52 -9.51
CA THR A 75 3.40 -0.03 -8.16
C THR A 75 3.12 1.09 -7.18
N ASP A 76 2.05 0.95 -6.41
CA ASP A 76 1.72 1.87 -5.33
C ASP A 76 1.85 1.18 -3.98
N ILE A 77 2.59 1.81 -3.06
CA ILE A 77 2.77 1.35 -1.68
C ILE A 77 2.34 2.48 -0.76
N PHE A 78 1.20 2.31 -0.10
CA PHE A 78 0.74 3.21 0.96
C PHE A 78 1.18 2.66 2.30
N ILE A 79 1.70 3.53 3.17
CA ILE A 79 2.35 3.13 4.41
C ILE A 79 1.71 3.90 5.57
N LYS A 80 1.19 3.14 6.53
CA LYS A 80 0.76 3.65 7.83
C LYS A 80 1.94 3.61 8.78
N THR A 81 2.31 4.78 9.29
CA THR A 81 3.39 4.96 10.26
C THR A 81 2.90 5.52 11.59
N ASP A 82 1.67 6.04 11.63
CA ASP A 82 1.09 6.67 12.84
C ASP A 82 -0.45 6.53 12.90
N ALA A 83 -1.03 7.02 14.00
CA ALA A 83 -2.47 7.15 14.17
C ALA A 83 -3.11 8.07 13.12
N GLY A 84 -4.36 7.79 12.74
CA GLY A 84 -5.08 8.54 11.72
C GLY A 84 -4.54 8.27 10.30
N GLY A 85 -4.48 9.32 9.47
CA GLY A 85 -4.04 9.27 8.08
C GLY A 85 -5.16 9.40 7.05
N GLN A 86 -4.80 9.33 5.78
CA GLN A 86 -5.75 9.36 4.67
C GLN A 86 -6.29 7.95 4.40
N ARG A 87 -7.60 7.83 4.15
CA ARG A 87 -8.25 6.53 3.89
C ARG A 87 -8.44 6.24 2.42
N ASP A 88 -8.51 7.27 1.58
CA ASP A 88 -8.57 7.12 0.13
C ASP A 88 -7.19 6.69 -0.40
N LEU A 89 -7.13 5.62 -1.17
CA LEU A 89 -5.90 5.21 -1.86
C LEU A 89 -5.86 6.00 -3.17
N LYS A 90 -5.14 7.12 -3.11
CA LYS A 90 -5.13 8.23 -4.07
C LYS A 90 -5.28 7.80 -5.52
N GLY A 91 -6.46 8.06 -6.09
CA GLY A 91 -6.73 7.87 -7.52
C GLY A 91 -6.87 6.42 -7.98
N LEU A 92 -6.89 5.45 -7.05
CA LEU A 92 -7.02 4.03 -7.34
C LEU A 92 -8.46 3.52 -7.35
N GLY A 93 -9.42 4.34 -6.91
CA GLY A 93 -10.80 3.87 -6.68
C GLY A 93 -10.89 2.88 -5.51
N LEU A 94 -9.88 2.89 -4.62
CA LEU A 94 -9.80 2.05 -3.43
C LEU A 94 -9.73 2.89 -2.17
N ARG A 95 -10.16 2.33 -1.05
CA ARG A 95 -10.00 2.90 0.29
C ARG A 95 -9.48 1.86 1.26
N THR A 96 -8.92 2.29 2.37
CA THR A 96 -8.50 1.40 3.46
C THR A 96 -9.70 0.70 4.08
N ALA A 97 -9.54 -0.59 4.43
CA ALA A 97 -10.49 -1.30 5.26
C ALA A 97 -10.41 -0.80 6.72
N GLY A 98 -11.56 -0.60 7.36
CA GLY A 98 -11.62 -0.07 8.73
C GLY A 98 -11.36 1.43 8.83
N SER A 99 -10.92 1.90 10.00
CA SER A 99 -10.70 3.32 10.30
C SER A 99 -9.26 3.80 10.09
N ASP A 100 -8.33 2.90 9.81
CA ASP A 100 -6.92 3.23 9.63
C ASP A 100 -6.67 3.96 8.31
N GLY A 101 -5.76 4.92 8.31
CA GLY A 101 -5.26 5.57 7.10
C GLY A 101 -3.74 5.47 6.97
N TRP A 102 -3.23 5.95 5.84
CA TRP A 102 -1.82 6.01 5.51
C TRP A 102 -1.25 7.43 5.70
N GLN A 103 0.07 7.52 5.90
CA GLN A 103 0.83 8.77 6.01
C GLN A 103 1.84 8.94 4.87
N TYR A 104 2.31 7.85 4.26
CA TYR A 104 3.25 7.90 3.15
C TYR A 104 2.70 7.14 1.94
N HIS A 105 3.03 7.61 0.75
CA HIS A 105 2.69 6.98 -0.51
C HIS A 105 3.93 6.96 -1.40
N ILE A 106 4.36 5.77 -1.75
CA ILE A 106 5.36 5.52 -2.78
C ILE A 106 4.63 5.10 -4.05
N GLN A 107 4.90 5.80 -5.15
CA GLN A 107 4.47 5.40 -6.48
C GLN A 107 5.72 5.16 -7.33
N VAL A 108 5.81 3.98 -7.94
CA VAL A 108 6.92 3.62 -8.80
C VAL A 108 6.40 3.16 -10.15
N ASP A 109 6.84 3.84 -11.19
CA ASP A 109 6.69 3.42 -12.58
C ASP A 109 8.02 3.45 -13.30
N GLY A 110 8.03 3.00 -14.56
CA GLY A 110 9.24 2.94 -15.36
C GLY A 110 9.84 4.30 -15.75
N ALA A 111 9.16 5.41 -15.50
CA ALA A 111 9.63 6.75 -15.82
C ALA A 111 10.17 7.48 -14.60
N ARG A 112 9.41 7.55 -13.51
CA ARG A 112 9.78 8.32 -12.31
C ARG A 112 9.20 7.72 -11.02
N PRO A 113 10.04 7.50 -9.99
CA PRO A 113 9.54 7.24 -8.67
C PRO A 113 9.08 8.53 -7.97
N LEU A 114 8.10 8.39 -7.09
CA LEU A 114 7.55 9.45 -6.26
C LEU A 114 7.41 8.95 -4.83
N LEU A 115 7.76 9.80 -3.86
CA LEU A 115 7.43 9.60 -2.46
C LEU A 115 6.74 10.87 -1.93
N GLU A 116 5.55 10.68 -1.37
CA GLU A 116 4.78 11.73 -0.72
C GLU A 116 4.48 11.38 0.73
N GLN A 117 4.36 12.42 1.54
CA GLN A 117 3.84 12.36 2.89
C GLN A 117 2.57 13.19 3.01
N VAL A 118 1.61 12.69 3.79
CA VAL A 118 0.39 13.40 4.17
C VAL A 118 0.37 13.63 5.69
N GLN A 119 0.01 14.85 6.07
CA GLN A 119 -0.20 15.24 7.46
C GLN A 119 -1.46 16.09 7.55
N GLY A 120 -2.55 15.50 8.03
CA GLY A 120 -3.88 16.09 7.87
C GLY A 120 -4.21 16.27 6.38
N ASP A 121 -4.56 17.49 5.99
CA ASP A 121 -4.86 17.85 4.60
C ASP A 121 -3.62 18.29 3.80
N GLN A 122 -2.48 18.49 4.47
CA GLN A 122 -1.25 18.90 3.80
C GLN A 122 -0.57 17.70 3.15
N ARG A 123 -0.09 17.91 1.92
CA ARG A 123 0.71 16.94 1.16
C ARG A 123 2.07 17.54 0.86
N ARG A 124 3.10 16.74 1.06
CA ARG A 124 4.48 17.12 0.78
C ARG A 124 5.15 16.02 -0.02
N THR A 125 5.69 16.39 -1.18
CA THR A 125 6.62 15.53 -1.92
C THR A 125 7.98 15.52 -1.20
N LEU A 126 8.51 14.33 -0.98
CA LEU A 126 9.82 14.09 -0.38
C LEU A 126 10.86 13.74 -1.44
N THR A 127 12.10 13.53 -1.02
CA THR A 127 13.13 12.97 -1.91
C THR A 127 12.64 11.63 -2.47
N PRO A 128 12.62 11.44 -3.80
CA PRO A 128 12.22 10.17 -4.40
C PRO A 128 13.11 9.01 -3.93
N PRO A 129 12.55 7.79 -3.81
CA PRO A 129 13.35 6.61 -3.49
C PRO A 129 14.26 6.23 -4.66
N GLU A 130 15.33 5.50 -4.36
CA GLU A 130 16.10 4.79 -5.36
C GLU A 130 15.34 3.54 -5.78
N VAL A 131 15.34 3.24 -7.07
CA VAL A 131 14.56 2.13 -7.64
C VAL A 131 15.39 1.36 -8.63
N GLU A 132 15.38 0.04 -8.48
CA GLU A 132 16.01 -0.90 -9.40
C GLU A 132 15.08 -2.09 -9.66
N MET A 133 15.11 -2.61 -10.89
CA MET A 133 14.47 -3.87 -11.24
C MET A 133 15.53 -4.97 -11.35
N ASN A 134 15.50 -5.95 -10.46
CA ASN A 134 16.40 -7.10 -10.44
C ASN A 134 15.62 -8.38 -10.80
N GLY A 135 15.64 -8.74 -12.09
CA GLY A 135 14.81 -9.81 -12.61
C GLY A 135 13.32 -9.43 -12.54
N THR A 136 12.57 -10.13 -11.70
CA THR A 136 11.15 -9.85 -11.41
C THR A 136 10.94 -8.98 -10.18
N ARG A 137 12.01 -8.62 -9.47
CA ARG A 137 11.92 -7.89 -8.21
C ARG A 137 12.14 -6.40 -8.41
N LEU A 138 11.13 -5.62 -8.06
CA LEU A 138 11.25 -4.18 -7.90
C LEU A 138 11.80 -3.87 -6.51
N VAL A 139 13.03 -3.39 -6.45
CA VAL A 139 13.71 -2.98 -5.23
C VAL A 139 13.61 -1.47 -5.09
N ILE A 140 13.13 -1.00 -3.95
CA ILE A 140 12.90 0.42 -3.64
C ILE A 140 13.62 0.74 -2.33
N GLU A 141 14.51 1.71 -2.34
CA GLU A 141 15.28 2.12 -1.15
C GLU A 141 15.02 3.59 -0.80
N THR A 142 14.79 3.86 0.49
CA THR A 142 14.59 5.23 1.00
C THR A 142 14.99 5.38 2.46
N ASP A 143 15.50 6.56 2.81
CA ASP A 143 15.82 6.97 4.18
C ASP A 143 14.79 7.95 4.79
N GLN A 144 13.69 8.19 4.06
CA GLN A 144 12.67 9.18 4.41
C GLN A 144 11.58 8.61 5.34
N LEU A 145 11.49 7.28 5.46
CA LEU A 145 10.48 6.62 6.30
C LEU A 145 10.92 6.62 7.77
N PRO A 146 9.97 6.82 8.71
CA PRO A 146 10.28 6.73 10.13
C PRO A 146 10.60 5.29 10.52
N THR A 147 11.42 5.11 11.54
CA THR A 147 11.67 3.79 12.12
C THR A 147 10.44 3.29 12.87
N GLY A 148 10.22 1.97 12.86
CA GLY A 148 9.11 1.36 13.57
C GLY A 148 8.44 0.26 12.76
N LYS A 149 7.32 -0.23 13.30
CA LYS A 149 6.47 -1.18 12.60
C LYS A 149 5.39 -0.42 11.87
N HIS A 150 5.19 -0.78 10.62
CA HIS A 150 4.22 -0.13 9.75
C HIS A 150 3.18 -1.13 9.25
N ALA A 151 2.12 -0.58 8.66
CA ALA A 151 1.16 -1.35 7.87
C ALA A 151 1.17 -0.84 6.43
N TYR A 152 0.86 -1.71 5.48
CA TYR A 152 1.07 -1.47 4.06
C TYR A 152 -0.15 -1.84 3.24
N TRP A 153 -0.38 -1.06 2.18
CA TRP A 153 -1.28 -1.41 1.08
C TRP A 153 -0.45 -1.37 -0.20
N VAL A 154 -0.36 -2.50 -0.89
CA VAL A 154 0.45 -2.65 -2.11
C VAL A 154 -0.49 -2.97 -3.26
N THR A 155 -0.34 -2.24 -4.38
CA THR A 155 -1.18 -2.44 -5.56
C THR A 155 -0.35 -2.37 -6.84
N SER A 156 -0.80 -3.07 -7.86
CA SER A 156 -0.21 -3.09 -9.19
C SER A 156 -1.24 -2.68 -10.25
N SER A 157 -0.95 -1.58 -10.94
CA SER A 157 -1.80 -1.02 -12.01
C SER A 157 -1.09 -1.10 -13.35
N VAL A 158 -1.82 -1.10 -14.46
CA VAL A 158 -1.22 -1.03 -15.80
C VAL A 158 -0.63 0.37 -16.04
N TYR A 159 0.60 0.43 -16.56
CA TYR A 159 1.24 1.70 -16.91
C TYR A 159 0.74 2.27 -18.25
N THR A 160 0.56 3.58 -18.31
CA THR A 160 0.36 4.33 -19.55
C THR A 160 1.02 5.72 -19.49
N PRO A 161 1.81 6.09 -20.52
CA PRO A 161 2.38 7.43 -20.61
C PRO A 161 1.34 8.51 -20.94
N LEU A 162 0.12 8.11 -21.29
CA LEU A 162 -0.98 9.01 -21.67
C LEU A 162 -1.72 9.59 -20.47
N SER A 163 -1.38 9.14 -19.26
CA SER A 163 -1.98 9.61 -18.01
C SER A 163 -0.96 10.39 -17.18
N PRO A 164 -1.36 11.48 -16.50
CA PRO A 164 -0.43 12.26 -15.67
C PRO A 164 0.16 11.47 -14.51
N ASP A 165 -0.58 10.50 -13.98
CA ASP A 165 -0.18 9.64 -12.86
C ASP A 165 0.37 8.29 -13.31
N GLY A 166 0.57 8.09 -14.61
CA GLY A 166 1.12 6.85 -15.17
C GLY A 166 0.16 5.66 -15.16
N ARG A 167 -1.04 5.77 -14.58
CA ARG A 167 -1.98 4.65 -14.44
C ARG A 167 -3.05 4.62 -15.53
N MET A 168 -3.21 3.47 -16.15
CA MET A 168 -4.30 3.22 -17.08
C MET A 168 -5.58 2.89 -16.30
N ARG A 169 -6.60 3.74 -16.47
CA ARG A 169 -7.90 3.54 -15.84
C ARG A 169 -8.75 2.54 -16.65
N PRO A 170 -9.51 1.65 -15.99
CA PRO A 170 -10.39 0.72 -16.67
C PRO A 170 -11.56 1.45 -17.35
N ASP A 171 -11.92 1.01 -18.55
CA ASP A 171 -13.04 1.52 -19.35
C ASP A 171 -14.00 0.37 -19.74
N PRO A 172 -15.32 0.57 -19.70
CA PRO A 172 -16.28 -0.46 -20.13
C PRO A 172 -16.33 -0.65 -21.66
N SER A 173 -15.79 0.28 -22.44
CA SER A 173 -15.83 0.27 -23.89
C SER A 173 -14.71 -0.63 -24.46
N PRO A 174 -15.01 -1.49 -25.46
CA PRO A 174 -13.99 -2.30 -26.10
C PRO A 174 -12.88 -1.45 -26.71
N ASN A 175 -11.65 -1.62 -26.22
CA ASN A 175 -10.48 -0.90 -26.70
C ASN A 175 -9.22 -1.76 -26.52
N ALA A 176 -8.60 -2.18 -27.62
CA ALA A 176 -7.39 -3.00 -27.59
C ALA A 176 -6.15 -2.29 -27.00
N SER A 177 -6.17 -0.97 -26.88
CA SER A 177 -5.10 -0.18 -26.22
C SER A 177 -5.46 0.25 -24.80
N GLY A 178 -6.67 -0.06 -24.34
CA GLY A 178 -7.16 0.29 -23.01
C GLY A 178 -7.23 -0.93 -22.09
N LEU A 179 -7.23 -0.67 -20.78
CA LEU A 179 -7.63 -1.61 -19.77
C LEU A 179 -9.15 -1.67 -19.76
N GLN A 180 -9.74 -2.86 -19.91
CA GLN A 180 -11.19 -3.00 -19.96
C GLN A 180 -11.69 -3.67 -18.69
N ALA A 181 -12.82 -3.20 -18.16
CA ALA A 181 -13.53 -3.87 -17.07
C ALA A 181 -15.04 -3.60 -17.19
N LEU A 182 -15.86 -4.55 -16.77
CA LEU A 182 -17.32 -4.40 -16.85
C LEU A 182 -17.83 -3.40 -15.81
N GLY A 183 -18.48 -2.33 -16.26
CA GLY A 183 -19.09 -1.32 -15.39
C GLY A 183 -18.17 -0.14 -15.09
N GLU A 184 -18.76 0.97 -14.68
CA GLU A 184 -18.04 2.21 -14.39
C GLU A 184 -17.46 2.21 -12.97
N GLY A 185 -16.42 3.04 -12.75
CA GLY A 185 -15.87 3.27 -11.41
C GLY A 185 -15.13 2.07 -10.81
N ARG A 186 -14.67 1.14 -11.64
CA ARG A 186 -13.87 -0.01 -11.20
C ARG A 186 -12.51 0.44 -10.65
N PRO A 187 -11.96 -0.27 -9.64
CA PRO A 187 -10.62 0.00 -9.14
C PRO A 187 -9.57 0.03 -10.26
N VAL A 188 -8.60 0.93 -10.16
CA VAL A 188 -7.53 1.07 -11.15
C VAL A 188 -6.54 -0.09 -11.15
N PRO A 189 -6.11 -0.61 -9.97
CA PRO A 189 -5.20 -1.75 -9.94
C PRO A 189 -5.84 -2.99 -10.57
N VAL A 190 -5.02 -3.78 -11.26
CA VAL A 190 -5.41 -5.12 -11.72
C VAL A 190 -5.04 -6.18 -10.69
N ASP A 191 -4.13 -5.84 -9.78
CA ASP A 191 -3.72 -6.68 -8.67
C ASP A 191 -3.49 -5.86 -7.38
N VAL A 192 -3.73 -6.50 -6.24
CA VAL A 192 -3.54 -5.94 -4.90
C VAL A 192 -3.07 -7.01 -3.94
N LEU A 193 -2.09 -6.67 -3.10
CA LEU A 193 -1.62 -7.58 -2.07
C LEU A 193 -2.74 -7.84 -1.06
N ALA A 194 -3.27 -9.06 -1.06
CA ALA A 194 -4.43 -9.44 -0.26
C ALA A 194 -4.30 -10.86 0.31
N ALA A 195 -5.01 -11.11 1.41
CA ALA A 195 -5.11 -12.47 1.92
C ALA A 195 -5.80 -13.37 0.87
N PRO A 196 -5.42 -14.65 0.74
CA PRO A 196 -6.04 -15.55 -0.21
C PRO A 196 -7.58 -15.57 -0.10
N GLY A 197 -8.26 -15.25 -1.19
CA GLY A 197 -9.72 -15.18 -1.27
C GLY A 197 -10.35 -13.84 -0.84
N ASP A 198 -9.56 -12.87 -0.37
CA ASP A 198 -10.06 -11.53 -0.07
C ASP A 198 -10.26 -10.71 -1.35
N ARG A 199 -11.51 -10.63 -1.80
CA ARG A 199 -11.90 -9.87 -3.00
C ARG A 199 -12.50 -8.50 -2.69
N ARG A 200 -12.34 -7.98 -1.46
CA ARG A 200 -12.97 -6.71 -1.06
C ARG A 200 -12.55 -5.53 -1.92
N ALA A 201 -11.31 -5.53 -2.40
CA ALA A 201 -10.81 -4.46 -3.27
C ALA A 201 -11.71 -4.29 -4.51
N TYR A 202 -12.10 -5.39 -5.14
CA TYR A 202 -12.88 -5.37 -6.38
C TYR A 202 -14.40 -5.49 -6.19
N THR A 203 -14.86 -5.89 -5.00
CA THR A 203 -16.30 -6.01 -4.70
C THR A 203 -16.89 -4.78 -4.02
N ASN A 204 -16.14 -4.10 -3.15
CA ASN A 204 -16.62 -2.92 -2.43
C ASN A 204 -15.59 -1.77 -2.34
N GLY A 205 -14.47 -1.88 -3.06
CA GLY A 205 -13.46 -0.84 -3.13
C GLY A 205 -12.62 -0.71 -1.86
N THR A 206 -12.57 -1.73 -0.99
CA THR A 206 -11.78 -1.66 0.25
C THR A 206 -10.60 -2.63 0.25
N LEU A 207 -9.44 -2.18 0.70
CA LEU A 207 -8.23 -2.99 0.81
C LEU A 207 -7.74 -3.04 2.27
N ALA A 208 -7.52 -4.25 2.79
CA ALA A 208 -6.95 -4.44 4.11
C ALA A 208 -5.43 -4.20 4.08
N ALA A 209 -4.89 -3.70 5.18
CA ALA A 209 -3.44 -3.56 5.31
C ALA A 209 -2.80 -4.90 5.64
N VAL A 210 -1.58 -5.12 5.14
CA VAL A 210 -0.66 -6.12 5.69
C VAL A 210 0.29 -5.47 6.70
N GLY A 211 0.90 -6.27 7.58
CA GLY A 211 1.75 -5.76 8.67
C GLY A 211 0.97 -5.48 9.95
N GLN A 212 1.48 -4.58 10.81
CA GLN A 212 0.87 -4.33 12.12
C GLN A 212 0.07 -3.03 12.13
N THR A 213 -1.26 -3.14 12.25
CA THR A 213 -2.18 -2.00 12.39
C THR A 213 -2.42 -1.57 13.84
N ARG A 214 -1.92 -2.32 14.83
CA ARG A 214 -2.34 -2.15 16.23
C ARG A 214 -1.57 -1.04 16.94
N ASP A 215 -2.20 0.14 17.00
CA ASP A 215 -1.72 1.27 17.79
C ASP A 215 -1.92 1.03 19.30
N TRP A 216 -0.92 0.41 19.91
CA TRP A 216 -0.91 0.09 21.34
C TRP A 216 -0.93 1.36 22.20
N ARG A 217 -0.48 2.52 21.69
CA ARG A 217 -0.40 3.77 22.45
C ARG A 217 -1.79 4.26 22.85
N LEU A 218 -2.75 4.21 21.92
CA LEU A 218 -4.15 4.53 22.20
C LEU A 218 -4.78 3.55 23.20
N ALA A 219 -4.49 2.25 23.07
CA ALA A 219 -4.96 1.26 24.04
C ALA A 219 -4.39 1.51 25.44
N THR A 220 -3.11 1.87 25.53
CA THR A 220 -2.45 2.24 26.80
C THR A 220 -3.04 3.53 27.39
N LEU A 221 -3.27 4.56 26.57
CA LEU A 221 -3.88 5.81 27.01
C LEU A 221 -5.32 5.62 27.50
N MET A 222 -6.13 4.82 26.80
CA MET A 222 -7.48 4.46 27.25
C MET A 222 -7.44 3.66 28.55
N ALA A 223 -6.51 2.70 28.68
CA ALA A 223 -6.34 1.93 29.91
C ALA A 223 -5.94 2.85 31.09
N LEU A 224 -5.00 3.76 30.89
CA LEU A 224 -4.58 4.76 31.89
C LEU A 224 -5.73 5.71 32.26
N GLY A 225 -6.50 6.19 31.28
CA GLY A 225 -7.68 7.02 31.50
C GLY A 225 -8.76 6.31 32.31
N ALA A 226 -9.07 5.06 31.97
CA ALA A 226 -10.00 4.22 32.72
C ALA A 226 -9.52 3.96 34.16
N LEU A 227 -8.22 3.76 34.36
CA LEU A 227 -7.60 3.60 35.68
C LEU A 227 -7.74 4.87 36.53
N GLY A 228 -7.50 6.04 35.94
CA GLY A 228 -7.68 7.34 36.60
C GLY A 228 -9.14 7.60 37.01
N LEU A 229 -10.11 7.29 36.14
CA LEU A 229 -11.54 7.36 36.45
C LEU A 229 -11.94 6.35 37.53
N GLY A 230 -11.37 5.15 37.50
CA GLY A 230 -11.60 4.13 38.53
C GLY A 230 -11.13 4.56 39.91
N LEU A 231 -9.93 5.13 40.01
CA LEU A 231 -9.36 5.61 41.28
C LEU A 231 -10.15 6.78 41.88
N THR A 232 -10.59 7.72 41.04
CA THR A 232 -11.43 8.85 41.46
C THR A 232 -12.80 8.37 41.94
N GLY A 233 -13.46 7.47 41.20
CA GLY A 233 -14.72 6.85 41.63
C GLY A 233 -14.60 6.10 42.96
N LEU A 234 -13.52 5.32 43.14
CA LEU A 234 -13.27 4.58 44.38
C LEU A 234 -13.02 5.52 45.58
N SER A 235 -12.38 6.67 45.33
CA SER A 235 -12.10 7.68 46.36
C SER A 235 -13.38 8.39 46.81
N VAL A 236 -14.26 8.75 45.88
CA VAL A 236 -15.58 9.35 46.19
C VAL A 236 -16.46 8.34 46.94
N TRP A 237 -16.48 7.08 46.52
CA TRP A 237 -17.25 6.05 47.22
C TRP A 237 -16.75 5.80 48.65
N ARG A 238 -15.43 5.80 48.86
CA ARG A 238 -14.85 5.69 50.22
C ARG A 238 -15.18 6.89 51.10
N SER A 239 -15.18 8.12 50.57
CA SER A 239 -15.52 9.30 51.38
C SER A 239 -16.99 9.29 51.83
N TRP A 240 -17.90 8.80 50.99
CA TRP A 240 -19.31 8.62 51.35
C TRP A 240 -19.52 7.54 52.42
N ARG A 241 -18.67 6.50 52.44
CA ARG A 241 -18.73 5.44 53.46
C ARG A 241 -18.14 5.81 54.82
N GLN A 242 -17.30 6.85 54.90
CA GLN A 242 -16.71 7.31 56.16
C GLN A 242 -17.44 8.51 56.77
N GLY A 243 -18.36 9.13 56.01
CA GLY A 243 -19.20 10.24 56.48
C GLY A 243 -20.60 9.83 56.96
N ALA A 244 -20.87 8.51 57.07
CA ALA A 244 -22.08 7.91 57.65
C ALA A 244 -21.68 7.06 58.87
#